data_AF-A0A2E0EPK9-F1
#
_entry.id   AF-A0A2E0EPK9-F1
#
_cell.length_a   1.000
_cell.length_b   1.000
_cell.length_c   1.000
_cell.angle_alpha   90.00
_cell.angle_beta   90.00
_cell.angle_gamma   90.00
#
_symmetry.space_group_name_H-M   'P 1'
#
loop_
_entity.id
_entity.type
_entity.pdbx_description
1 polymer ?
#
loop_
_entity_poly.entity_id
_entity_poly.type
_entity_poly.pdbx_seq_one_letter_code
_entity_poly.pdbx_strand_id
1 'polypeptide(L)'
;MDQVLLKTNIDTELFLKSLDKQQCRNKLNEFFDLICEEKSEIKANWDAVESYFHPERPSIPIEIYEKEVVPNAAMIFDIFVIWKNRVETDNRFLIQAMVNKIALPMWLIISLCYGIIGINDPNILNRYSRIRVEFEYLNSTYRIQMYTPVRYELVKFHWRAIMENIMEHSEIQPEYSEISIIGKVRSQIKQEDVARLDNIFANLLNISNNKSKIAKFFWIYVDELLIGNLESNPLFALPGIKLRTSNRLVLTQIETGTLIGK
;
A
#
# COMPACT_ATOMS: atom_id res chain seq x y z
N MET A 1 13.53 8.78 -16.95
CA MET A 1 13.49 10.16 -17.48
C MET A 1 12.01 10.48 -17.71
N ASP A 2 11.40 11.38 -16.92
CA ASP A 2 9.94 11.67 -16.93
C ASP A 2 9.55 12.56 -18.12
N GLN A 3 9.40 12.01 -19.32
CA GLN A 3 9.33 12.85 -20.53
C GLN A 3 7.99 13.54 -20.80
N VAL A 4 6.88 13.13 -20.17
CA VAL A 4 5.54 13.66 -20.54
C VAL A 4 5.16 14.88 -19.71
N LEU A 5 5.22 14.80 -18.37
CA LEU A 5 4.91 15.96 -17.50
C LEU A 5 5.98 17.06 -17.59
N LEU A 6 7.24 16.69 -17.90
CA LEU A 6 8.31 17.67 -18.19
C LEU A 6 8.07 18.45 -19.51
N LYS A 7 7.36 17.86 -20.48
CA LYS A 7 7.11 18.50 -21.78
C LYS A 7 5.91 19.47 -21.76
N THR A 8 5.04 19.36 -20.76
CA THR A 8 3.84 20.20 -20.58
C THR A 8 4.04 21.35 -19.57
N ASN A 9 5.28 21.64 -19.13
CA ASN A 9 5.61 22.63 -18.08
C ASN A 9 4.94 22.37 -16.71
N ILE A 10 4.44 21.14 -16.46
CA ILE A 10 3.85 20.74 -15.17
C ILE A 10 4.96 20.51 -14.12
N ASP A 11 6.19 20.34 -14.58
CA ASP A 11 7.40 20.11 -13.83
C ASP A 11 8.01 21.36 -13.17
N THR A 12 7.66 22.55 -13.62
CA THR A 12 8.06 23.79 -12.94
C THR A 12 7.07 24.15 -11.84
N GLU A 13 5.81 24.40 -12.20
CA GLU A 13 4.73 24.70 -11.28
C GLU A 13 3.41 24.66 -12.05
N LEU A 14 2.44 23.88 -11.57
CA LEU A 14 1.05 23.93 -12.01
C LEU A 14 0.20 24.39 -10.84
N PHE A 15 -0.65 25.37 -11.11
CA PHE A 15 -1.56 25.88 -10.11
C PHE A 15 -2.96 26.10 -10.66
N LEU A 16 -3.91 25.31 -10.16
CA LEU A 16 -5.31 25.39 -10.53
C LEU A 16 -6.13 25.75 -9.29
N LYS A 17 -6.82 26.88 -9.35
CA LYS A 17 -7.66 27.41 -8.28
C LYS A 17 -9.13 27.38 -8.67
N SER A 18 -9.99 27.26 -7.66
CA SER A 18 -11.43 27.39 -7.77
C SER A 18 -12.07 26.45 -8.80
N LEU A 19 -11.57 25.22 -8.91
CA LEU A 19 -12.14 24.21 -9.80
C LEU A 19 -13.42 23.63 -9.20
N ASP A 20 -14.46 23.48 -10.01
CA ASP A 20 -15.59 22.63 -9.62
C ASP A 20 -15.19 21.14 -9.64
N LYS A 21 -16.07 20.26 -9.13
CA LYS A 21 -15.82 18.81 -9.10
C LYS A 21 -15.52 18.25 -10.50
N GLN A 22 -16.27 18.66 -11.52
CA GLN A 22 -16.14 18.12 -12.87
C GLN A 22 -14.83 18.55 -13.53
N GLN A 23 -14.45 19.81 -13.36
CA GLN A 23 -13.17 20.34 -13.83
C GLN A 23 -12.00 19.63 -13.16
N CYS A 24 -12.06 19.46 -11.84
CA CYS A 24 -11.04 18.73 -11.07
C CYS A 24 -10.92 17.27 -11.52
N ARG A 25 -12.05 16.57 -11.69
CA ARG A 25 -12.14 15.20 -12.21
C ARG A 25 -11.49 15.08 -13.59
N ASN A 26 -11.83 15.98 -14.51
CA ASN A 26 -11.29 15.96 -15.86
C ASN A 26 -9.77 16.15 -15.85
N LYS A 27 -9.26 17.06 -15.02
CA LYS A 27 -7.81 17.30 -14.89
C LYS A 27 -7.04 16.12 -14.32
N LEU A 28 -7.59 15.45 -13.30
CA LEU A 28 -6.97 14.26 -12.74
C LEU A 28 -6.94 13.08 -13.73
N ASN A 29 -8.01 12.88 -14.51
CA ASN A 29 -8.03 11.88 -15.59
C ASN A 29 -6.98 12.20 -16.67
N GLU A 30 -6.90 13.46 -17.10
CA GLU A 30 -5.90 13.91 -18.08
C GLU A 30 -4.47 13.59 -17.61
N PHE A 31 -4.15 13.82 -16.32
CA PHE A 31 -2.85 13.41 -15.78
C PHE A 31 -2.63 11.90 -15.82
N PHE A 32 -3.65 11.12 -15.46
CA PHE A 32 -3.53 9.66 -15.47
C PHE A 32 -3.32 9.11 -16.88
N ASP A 33 -4.02 9.65 -17.88
CA ASP A 33 -3.88 9.26 -19.28
C ASP A 33 -2.46 9.58 -19.79
N LEU A 34 -1.95 10.77 -19.51
CA LEU A 34 -0.56 11.15 -19.84
C LEU A 34 0.48 10.23 -19.19
N ILE A 35 0.23 9.78 -17.96
CA ILE A 35 1.09 8.81 -17.26
C ILE A 35 1.05 7.44 -17.95
N CYS A 36 -0.14 7.00 -18.38
CA CYS A 36 -0.34 5.74 -19.08
C CYS A 36 0.30 5.73 -20.48
N GLU A 37 0.26 6.87 -21.18
CA GLU A 37 0.95 7.04 -22.47
C GLU A 37 2.48 6.91 -22.32
N GLU A 38 3.05 7.41 -21.22
CA GLU A 38 4.48 7.25 -20.95
C GLU A 38 4.87 5.81 -20.61
N LYS A 39 4.00 5.10 -19.88
CA LYS A 39 4.24 3.72 -19.42
C LYS A 39 2.97 2.88 -19.53
N SER A 40 2.84 2.18 -20.65
CA SER A 40 1.68 1.31 -20.95
C SER A 40 1.42 0.22 -19.89
N GLU A 41 2.47 -0.24 -19.20
CA GLU A 41 2.35 -1.17 -18.07
C GLU A 41 1.48 -0.62 -16.93
N ILE A 42 1.46 0.70 -16.72
CA ILE A 42 0.59 1.32 -15.70
C ILE A 42 -0.88 1.10 -16.07
N LYS A 43 -1.23 1.35 -17.33
CA LYS A 43 -2.60 1.11 -17.83
C LYS A 43 -2.99 -0.35 -17.72
N ALA A 44 -2.12 -1.26 -18.18
CA ALA A 44 -2.39 -2.70 -18.12
C ALA A 44 -2.57 -3.19 -16.68
N ASN A 45 -1.78 -2.69 -15.73
CA ASN A 45 -1.91 -3.02 -14.31
C ASN A 45 -3.19 -2.45 -13.70
N TRP A 46 -3.58 -1.23 -14.06
CA TRP A 46 -4.84 -0.61 -13.64
C TRP A 46 -6.06 -1.39 -14.17
N ASP A 47 -6.08 -1.71 -15.45
CA ASP A 47 -7.22 -2.40 -16.10
C ASP A 47 -7.46 -3.79 -15.51
N ALA A 48 -6.38 -4.47 -15.11
CA ALA A 48 -6.47 -5.77 -14.44
C ALA A 48 -7.15 -5.70 -13.06
N VAL A 49 -7.18 -4.52 -12.43
CA VAL A 49 -7.67 -4.34 -11.06
C VAL A 49 -8.94 -3.51 -10.96
N GLU A 50 -9.23 -2.67 -11.95
CA GLU A 50 -10.26 -1.63 -11.91
C GLU A 50 -11.62 -2.15 -11.44
N SER A 51 -12.05 -3.29 -11.99
CA SER A 51 -13.33 -3.90 -11.66
C SER A 51 -13.46 -4.37 -10.21
N TYR A 52 -12.36 -4.46 -9.46
CA TYR A 52 -12.33 -4.89 -8.05
C TYR A 52 -12.43 -3.74 -7.05
N PHE A 53 -12.39 -2.48 -7.49
CA PHE A 53 -12.66 -1.33 -6.63
C PHE A 53 -14.17 -1.11 -6.36
N HIS A 54 -15.05 -1.95 -6.92
CA HIS A 54 -16.49 -1.78 -6.78
C HIS A 54 -16.96 -2.12 -5.34
N PRO A 55 -17.76 -1.24 -4.68
CA PRO A 55 -18.18 -1.45 -3.29
C PRO A 55 -18.96 -2.74 -3.03
N GLU A 56 -19.62 -3.24 -4.07
CA GLU A 56 -20.46 -4.44 -4.02
C GLU A 56 -19.70 -5.75 -4.30
N ARG A 57 -18.37 -5.73 -4.48
CA ARG A 57 -17.59 -6.96 -4.65
C ARG A 57 -17.17 -7.53 -3.29
N PRO A 58 -17.77 -8.64 -2.84
CA PRO A 58 -17.53 -9.16 -1.50
C PRO A 58 -16.20 -9.89 -1.35
N SER A 59 -15.54 -10.26 -2.45
CA SER A 59 -14.27 -11.00 -2.40
C SER A 59 -13.32 -10.54 -3.50
N ILE A 60 -12.08 -10.25 -3.11
CA ILE A 60 -10.98 -9.88 -4.00
C ILE A 60 -9.99 -11.05 -3.98
N PRO A 61 -9.65 -11.65 -5.14
CA PRO A 61 -8.61 -12.68 -5.21
C PRO A 61 -7.29 -12.16 -4.63
N ILE A 62 -6.52 -13.00 -3.95
CA ILE A 62 -5.31 -12.55 -3.25
C ILE A 62 -4.27 -11.94 -4.21
N GLU A 63 -4.19 -12.48 -5.42
CA GLU A 63 -3.27 -12.01 -6.47
C GLU A 63 -3.60 -10.58 -6.90
N ILE A 64 -4.88 -10.21 -6.78
CA ILE A 64 -5.40 -8.88 -7.09
C ILE A 64 -5.29 -7.97 -5.86
N TYR A 65 -5.58 -8.49 -4.67
CA TYR A 65 -5.48 -7.78 -3.39
C TYR A 65 -4.07 -7.22 -3.12
N GLU A 66 -3.03 -7.96 -3.50
CA GLU A 66 -1.63 -7.54 -3.36
C GLU A 66 -1.05 -6.82 -4.57
N LYS A 67 -1.80 -6.74 -5.67
CA LYS A 67 -1.29 -6.16 -6.92
C LYS A 67 -0.99 -4.67 -6.70
N GLU A 68 0.23 -4.28 -7.03
CA GLU A 68 0.69 -2.90 -6.96
C GLU A 68 0.25 -2.16 -8.23
N VAL A 69 -0.44 -1.04 -8.05
CA VAL A 69 -0.99 -0.22 -9.14
C VAL A 69 -0.79 1.26 -8.84
N VAL A 70 -0.56 2.06 -9.88
CA VAL A 70 -0.62 3.51 -9.74
C VAL A 70 -2.10 3.89 -9.69
N PRO A 71 -2.57 4.61 -8.64
CA PRO A 71 -3.99 4.87 -8.47
C PRO A 71 -4.50 5.86 -9.53
N ASN A 72 -5.61 5.54 -10.22
CA ASN A 72 -6.40 6.56 -10.92
C ASN A 72 -7.27 7.30 -9.90
N ALA A 73 -6.73 8.41 -9.36
CA ALA A 73 -7.36 9.14 -8.26
C ALA A 73 -8.78 9.61 -8.60
N ALA A 74 -9.02 10.13 -9.81
CA ALA A 74 -10.34 10.61 -10.22
C ALA A 74 -11.39 9.50 -10.17
N MET A 75 -11.05 8.33 -10.74
CA MET A 75 -11.95 7.19 -10.78
C MET A 75 -12.21 6.62 -9.39
N ILE A 76 -11.18 6.52 -8.56
CA ILE A 76 -11.31 6.09 -7.16
C ILE A 76 -12.26 7.03 -6.41
N PHE A 77 -12.09 8.34 -6.55
CA PHE A 77 -12.93 9.32 -5.85
C PHE A 77 -14.40 9.26 -6.29
N ASP A 78 -14.66 8.95 -7.56
CA ASP A 78 -16.01 8.72 -8.06
C ASP A 78 -16.63 7.43 -7.53
N ILE A 79 -15.91 6.31 -7.58
CA ILE A 79 -16.40 4.99 -7.16
C ILE A 79 -16.77 4.99 -5.67
N PHE A 80 -15.90 5.54 -4.83
CA PHE A 80 -16.12 5.56 -3.37
C PHE A 80 -16.83 6.83 -2.89
N VAL A 81 -17.12 7.78 -3.79
CA VAL A 81 -17.79 9.06 -3.47
C VAL A 81 -17.04 9.86 -2.39
N ILE A 82 -15.70 9.80 -2.39
CA ILE A 82 -14.84 10.39 -1.34
C ILE A 82 -14.27 11.77 -1.67
N TRP A 83 -14.79 12.43 -2.72
CA TRP A 83 -14.29 13.73 -3.20
C TRP A 83 -14.11 14.81 -2.11
N LYS A 84 -14.95 14.81 -1.06
CA LYS A 84 -14.92 15.80 0.03
C LYS A 84 -14.35 15.25 1.35
N ASN A 85 -13.99 13.97 1.39
CA ASN A 85 -13.53 13.31 2.60
C ASN A 85 -12.01 13.37 2.65
N ARG A 86 -11.44 13.83 3.78
CA ARG A 86 -9.98 13.84 4.02
C ARG A 86 -9.17 14.35 2.82
N VAL A 87 -9.64 15.45 2.24
CA VAL A 87 -9.12 16.01 0.98
C VAL A 87 -7.62 16.29 1.07
N GLU A 88 -7.21 16.95 2.16
CA GLU A 88 -5.83 17.38 2.39
C GLU A 88 -4.89 16.23 2.78
N THR A 89 -5.42 15.05 3.11
CA THR A 89 -4.62 13.89 3.53
C THR A 89 -4.79 12.69 2.58
N ASP A 90 -5.81 11.85 2.75
CA ASP A 90 -5.99 10.60 2.01
C ASP A 90 -6.10 10.83 0.49
N ASN A 91 -6.91 11.81 0.07
CA ASN A 91 -7.04 12.14 -1.35
C ASN A 91 -5.74 12.73 -1.90
N ARG A 92 -5.10 13.64 -1.14
CA ARG A 92 -3.79 14.18 -1.49
C ARG A 92 -2.74 13.08 -1.65
N PHE A 93 -2.73 12.09 -0.75
CA PHE A 93 -1.82 10.93 -0.80
C PHE A 93 -2.02 10.13 -2.09
N LEU A 94 -3.27 9.85 -2.48
CA LEU A 94 -3.58 9.13 -3.71
C LEU A 94 -3.18 9.92 -4.96
N ILE A 95 -3.42 11.23 -5.01
CA ILE A 95 -2.98 12.08 -6.13
C ILE A 95 -1.45 12.16 -6.17
N GLN A 96 -0.79 12.33 -5.02
CA GLN A 96 0.66 12.37 -4.87
C GLN A 96 1.32 11.09 -5.39
N ALA A 97 0.74 9.93 -5.06
CA ALA A 97 1.17 8.63 -5.56
C ALA A 97 0.96 8.51 -7.08
N MET A 98 -0.21 8.94 -7.59
CA MET A 98 -0.53 8.96 -9.02
C MET A 98 0.52 9.73 -9.82
N VAL A 99 0.72 11.02 -9.50
CA VAL A 99 1.57 11.91 -10.32
C VAL A 99 3.05 11.52 -10.28
N ASN A 100 3.50 10.85 -9.21
CA ASN A 100 4.87 10.33 -9.10
C ASN A 100 5.00 8.86 -9.53
N LYS A 101 3.93 8.26 -10.06
CA LYS A 101 3.90 6.86 -10.54
C LYS A 101 4.32 5.87 -9.44
N ILE A 102 3.99 6.20 -8.18
CA ILE A 102 4.21 5.33 -7.03
C ILE A 102 3.11 4.28 -7.04
N ALA A 103 3.49 3.04 -7.29
CA ALA A 103 2.54 1.93 -7.25
C ALA A 103 2.22 1.58 -5.79
N LEU A 104 0.93 1.51 -5.48
CA LEU A 104 0.40 1.15 -4.18
C LEU A 104 -0.31 -0.20 -4.31
N PRO A 105 -0.22 -1.08 -3.30
CA PRO A 105 -0.97 -2.32 -3.32
C PRO A 105 -2.47 -2.02 -3.17
N MET A 106 -3.30 -2.78 -3.87
CA MET A 106 -4.75 -2.53 -3.94
C MET A 106 -5.40 -2.40 -2.55
N TRP A 107 -5.09 -3.31 -1.63
CA TRP A 107 -5.69 -3.30 -0.29
C TRP A 107 -5.51 -1.98 0.45
N LEU A 108 -4.38 -1.28 0.26
CA LEU A 108 -4.08 -0.02 0.91
C LEU A 108 -5.02 1.07 0.37
N ILE A 109 -5.17 1.13 -0.95
CA ILE A 109 -6.09 2.06 -1.62
C ILE A 109 -7.52 1.82 -1.12
N ILE A 110 -7.96 0.56 -1.12
CA ILE A 110 -9.31 0.19 -0.67
C ILE A 110 -9.52 0.55 0.81
N SER A 111 -8.56 0.24 1.67
CA SER A 111 -8.66 0.51 3.11
C SER A 111 -8.71 2.01 3.41
N LEU A 112 -7.99 2.84 2.66
CA LEU A 112 -8.10 4.30 2.72
C LEU A 112 -9.49 4.77 2.28
N CYS A 113 -10.02 4.24 1.17
CA CYS A 113 -11.30 4.67 0.62
C CYS A 113 -12.50 4.33 1.53
N TYR A 114 -12.45 3.19 2.20
CA TYR A 114 -13.43 2.82 3.24
C TYR A 114 -13.18 3.52 4.59
N GLY A 115 -12.08 4.26 4.72
CA GLY A 115 -11.70 4.91 5.98
C GLY A 115 -11.36 3.93 7.11
N ILE A 116 -10.92 2.72 6.77
CA ILE A 116 -10.42 1.70 7.72
C ILE A 116 -9.07 2.14 8.28
N ILE A 117 -8.24 2.75 7.43
CA ILE A 117 -6.97 3.39 7.78
C ILE A 117 -6.99 4.83 7.26
N GLY A 118 -6.13 5.68 7.81
CA GLY A 118 -5.99 7.07 7.41
C GLY A 118 -4.53 7.50 7.36
N ILE A 119 -4.25 8.42 6.45
CA ILE A 119 -3.00 9.18 6.42
C ILE A 119 -3.21 10.45 7.23
N ASN A 120 -2.38 10.66 8.27
CA ASN A 120 -2.41 11.89 9.06
C ASN A 120 -1.30 12.87 8.68
N ASP A 121 -0.17 12.37 8.18
CA ASP A 121 0.87 13.22 7.61
C ASP A 121 0.61 13.45 6.10
N PRO A 122 0.10 14.63 5.69
CA PRO A 122 -0.13 14.93 4.27
C PRO A 122 1.16 14.95 3.44
N ASN A 123 2.33 14.93 4.10
CA ASN A 123 3.64 14.96 3.49
C ASN A 123 4.37 13.61 3.51
N ILE A 124 3.71 12.52 3.91
CA ILE A 124 4.34 11.19 4.07
C ILE A 124 5.10 10.73 2.81
N LEU A 125 4.57 11.03 1.62
CA LEU A 125 5.17 10.68 0.33
C LEU A 125 6.17 11.70 -0.20
N ASN A 126 6.30 12.86 0.44
CA ASN A 126 7.16 13.93 -0.05
C ASN A 126 8.59 13.42 -0.24
N ARG A 127 9.12 12.68 0.72
CA ARG A 127 10.51 12.26 0.63
C ARG A 127 10.84 11.32 -0.56
N TYR A 128 9.80 10.72 -1.14
CA TYR A 128 9.87 9.79 -2.26
C TYR A 128 9.37 10.40 -3.58
N SER A 129 8.92 11.64 -3.56
CA SER A 129 8.22 12.27 -4.68
C SER A 129 9.02 13.43 -5.25
N ARG A 130 9.18 13.42 -6.58
CA ARG A 130 9.81 14.51 -7.33
C ARG A 130 8.88 15.72 -7.44
N ILE A 131 7.63 15.45 -7.80
CA ILE A 131 6.57 16.46 -7.90
C ILE A 131 5.81 16.44 -6.57
N ARG A 132 5.75 17.57 -5.87
CA ARG A 132 4.88 17.77 -4.70
C ARG A 132 3.49 18.11 -5.18
N VAL A 133 2.48 17.64 -4.45
CA VAL A 133 1.07 17.97 -4.67
C VAL A 133 0.54 18.62 -3.41
N GLU A 134 -0.19 19.72 -3.54
CA GLU A 134 -1.13 20.24 -2.54
C GLU A 134 -2.54 20.10 -3.11
N PHE A 135 -3.46 19.58 -2.30
CA PHE A 135 -4.85 19.39 -2.69
C PHE A 135 -5.77 19.84 -1.55
N GLU A 136 -6.61 20.82 -1.84
CA GLU A 136 -7.48 21.46 -0.85
C GLU A 136 -8.90 21.56 -1.40
N TYR A 137 -9.89 21.55 -0.50
CA TYR A 137 -11.28 21.87 -0.81
C TYR A 137 -11.73 23.07 0.02
N LEU A 138 -11.89 24.21 -0.63
CA LEU A 138 -12.19 25.51 -0.02
C LEU A 138 -13.35 26.18 -0.76
N ASN A 139 -14.29 26.76 -0.01
CA ASN A 139 -15.40 27.53 -0.56
C ASN A 139 -16.17 26.81 -1.69
N SER A 140 -16.46 25.53 -1.49
CA SER A 140 -17.14 24.66 -2.47
C SER A 140 -16.37 24.41 -3.77
N THR A 141 -15.07 24.66 -3.78
CA THR A 141 -14.19 24.45 -4.93
C THR A 141 -12.91 23.71 -4.54
N TYR A 142 -12.27 23.09 -5.52
CA TYR A 142 -11.00 22.40 -5.35
C TYR A 142 -9.84 23.28 -5.80
N ARG A 143 -8.71 23.11 -5.13
CA ARG A 143 -7.43 23.69 -5.51
C ARG A 143 -6.39 22.57 -5.62
N ILE A 144 -5.69 22.54 -6.74
CA ILE A 144 -4.56 21.62 -6.97
C ILE A 144 -3.32 22.47 -7.26
N GLN A 145 -2.25 22.26 -6.49
CA GLN A 145 -0.94 22.79 -6.79
C GLN A 145 0.03 21.62 -6.99
N MET A 146 0.82 21.67 -8.05
CA MET A 146 1.90 20.72 -8.30
C MET A 146 3.19 21.49 -8.54
N TYR A 147 4.30 21.08 -7.91
CA TYR A 147 5.58 21.79 -8.06
C TYR A 147 6.77 20.87 -7.82
N THR A 148 7.92 21.22 -8.41
CA THR A 148 9.19 20.52 -8.18
C THR A 148 10.09 21.37 -7.27
N PRO A 149 10.44 20.90 -6.06
CA PRO A 149 11.35 21.63 -5.18
C PRO A 149 12.75 21.79 -5.77
N VAL A 150 13.36 22.98 -5.61
CA VAL A 150 14.74 23.25 -6.02
C VAL A 150 15.70 22.59 -5.03
N ARG A 151 16.66 21.78 -5.53
CA ARG A 151 17.68 21.03 -4.74
C ARG A 151 17.08 20.01 -3.77
N TYR A 152 16.43 19.00 -4.32
CA TYR A 152 15.86 17.89 -3.58
C TYR A 152 16.42 16.55 -4.06
N GLU A 153 16.82 15.67 -3.14
CA GLU A 153 17.29 14.32 -3.45
C GLU A 153 16.22 13.29 -3.09
N LEU A 154 15.85 12.46 -4.07
CA LEU A 154 14.84 11.42 -3.87
C LEU A 154 15.42 10.28 -3.05
N VAL A 155 14.71 9.92 -1.97
CA VAL A 155 15.04 8.71 -1.20
C VAL A 155 14.37 7.51 -1.87
N LYS A 156 15.00 6.34 -1.79
CA LYS A 156 14.37 5.08 -2.20
C LYS A 156 13.11 4.82 -1.36
N PHE A 157 12.02 4.47 -2.03
CA PHE A 157 10.75 4.17 -1.37
C PHE A 157 10.90 3.08 -0.31
N HIS A 158 10.38 3.33 0.90
CA HIS A 158 10.55 2.46 2.06
C HIS A 158 9.20 2.12 2.71
N TRP A 159 8.67 0.95 2.36
CA TRP A 159 7.35 0.49 2.82
C TRP A 159 7.18 0.48 4.34
N ARG A 160 8.21 0.06 5.07
CA ARG A 160 8.16 0.01 6.55
C ARG A 160 7.87 1.39 7.16
N ALA A 161 8.51 2.45 6.65
CA ALA A 161 8.31 3.79 7.19
C ALA A 161 6.92 4.35 6.90
N ILE A 162 6.33 3.96 5.76
CA ILE A 162 4.95 4.37 5.41
C ILE A 162 3.95 3.65 6.30
N MET A 163 4.15 2.35 6.52
CA MET A 163 3.28 1.56 7.36
C MET A 163 3.38 1.95 8.83
N GLU A 164 4.58 2.23 9.36
CA GLU A 164 4.75 2.75 10.72
C GLU A 164 3.92 4.03 10.91
N ASN A 165 3.98 4.98 9.97
CA ASN A 165 3.17 6.20 10.05
C ASN A 165 1.65 5.92 10.01
N ILE A 166 1.21 5.03 9.11
CA ILE A 166 -0.20 4.61 9.03
C ILE A 166 -0.65 3.98 10.36
N MET A 167 0.15 3.09 10.93
CA MET A 167 -0.18 2.32 12.12
C MET A 167 -0.19 3.17 13.40
N GLU A 168 0.72 4.13 13.52
CA GLU A 168 0.78 5.06 14.65
C GLU A 168 -0.47 5.96 14.73
N HIS A 169 -1.22 6.08 13.63
CA HIS A 169 -2.22 7.13 13.45
C HIS A 169 -3.55 6.65 12.84
N SER A 170 -3.68 5.35 12.61
CA SER A 170 -4.91 4.73 12.11
C SER A 170 -5.98 4.76 13.20
N GLU A 171 -6.93 5.68 13.08
CA GLU A 171 -8.19 5.63 13.81
C GLU A 171 -9.11 4.62 13.14
N ILE A 172 -9.46 3.57 13.86
CA ILE A 172 -10.41 2.56 13.37
C ILE A 172 -11.81 3.07 13.66
N GLN A 173 -12.65 3.10 12.63
CA GLN A 173 -14.03 3.50 12.85
C GLN A 173 -14.71 2.53 13.85
N PRO A 174 -15.62 3.03 14.71
CA PRO A 174 -16.22 2.23 15.77
C PRO A 174 -16.81 0.90 15.29
N GLU A 175 -17.40 0.88 14.10
CA GLU A 175 -17.98 -0.31 13.47
C GLU A 175 -16.96 -1.41 13.12
N TYR A 176 -15.69 -1.06 12.92
CA TYR A 176 -14.60 -2.03 12.67
C TYR A 176 -13.75 -2.29 13.92
N SER A 177 -14.02 -1.61 15.04
CA SER A 177 -13.19 -1.67 16.26
C SER A 177 -13.24 -3.03 16.97
N GLU A 178 -14.36 -3.74 16.89
CA GLU A 178 -14.51 -5.07 17.52
C GLU A 178 -13.79 -6.17 16.74
N ILE A 179 -13.67 -5.99 15.42
CA ILE A 179 -13.08 -6.98 14.50
C ILE A 179 -11.63 -6.68 14.13
N SER A 180 -11.18 -5.43 14.25
CA SER A 180 -9.79 -5.04 13.98
C SER A 180 -8.86 -5.30 15.17
N ILE A 181 -7.63 -5.73 14.89
CA ILE A 181 -6.57 -5.87 15.91
C ILE A 181 -5.62 -4.67 15.87
N ILE A 182 -5.61 -3.93 14.76
CA ILE A 182 -5.00 -2.62 14.68
C ILE A 182 -5.66 -1.76 15.79
N GLY A 183 -4.94 -0.90 16.48
CA GLY A 183 -5.50 -0.03 17.53
C GLY A 183 -5.93 -0.68 18.86
N LYS A 184 -5.98 -2.02 18.99
CA LYS A 184 -6.16 -2.66 20.30
C LYS A 184 -4.92 -2.41 21.17
N VAL A 185 -5.12 -1.88 22.38
CA VAL A 185 -4.02 -1.84 23.37
C VAL A 185 -3.68 -3.25 23.80
N ARG A 186 -2.40 -3.50 24.12
CA ARG A 186 -1.86 -4.85 24.38
C ARG A 186 -2.66 -5.68 25.38
N SER A 187 -3.27 -5.05 26.38
CA SER A 187 -4.13 -5.68 27.38
C SER A 187 -5.48 -6.20 26.85
N GLN A 188 -5.87 -5.79 25.65
CA GLN A 188 -7.12 -6.17 24.99
C GLN A 188 -6.94 -7.27 23.92
N ILE A 189 -5.70 -7.65 23.61
CA ILE A 189 -5.39 -8.70 22.65
C ILE A 189 -5.59 -10.07 23.33
N LYS A 190 -6.52 -10.87 22.80
CA LYS A 190 -6.80 -12.23 23.31
C LYS A 190 -6.04 -13.29 22.50
N GLN A 191 -5.88 -14.50 23.05
CA GLN A 191 -5.34 -15.63 22.27
C GLN A 191 -6.14 -15.93 20.99
N GLU A 192 -7.45 -15.74 21.03
CA GLU A 192 -8.34 -15.88 19.86
C GLU A 192 -8.00 -14.88 18.75
N ASP A 193 -7.59 -13.66 19.11
CA ASP A 193 -7.13 -12.65 18.14
C ASP A 193 -5.83 -13.09 17.47
N VAL A 194 -4.89 -13.64 18.24
CA VAL A 194 -3.61 -14.17 17.74
C VAL A 194 -3.85 -15.36 16.82
N ALA A 195 -4.65 -16.35 17.24
CA ALA A 195 -4.96 -17.53 16.42
C ALA A 195 -5.69 -17.15 15.12
N ARG A 196 -6.55 -16.14 15.16
CA ARG A 196 -7.22 -15.60 13.97
C ARG A 196 -6.21 -14.94 13.01
N LEU A 197 -5.29 -14.13 13.51
CA LEU A 197 -4.23 -13.52 12.71
C LEU A 197 -3.29 -14.56 12.11
N ASP A 198 -2.85 -15.54 12.90
CA ASP A 198 -2.00 -16.63 12.44
C ASP A 198 -2.66 -17.39 11.29
N ASN A 199 -3.96 -17.69 11.41
CA ASN A 199 -4.71 -18.34 10.35
C ASN A 199 -4.82 -17.46 9.10
N ILE A 200 -5.11 -16.16 9.25
CA ILE A 200 -5.15 -15.21 8.12
C ILE A 200 -3.79 -15.15 7.42
N PHE A 201 -2.70 -14.98 8.15
CA PHE A 201 -1.35 -14.87 7.56
C PHE A 201 -0.85 -16.19 6.97
N ALA A 202 -1.12 -17.32 7.61
CA ALA A 202 -0.81 -18.63 7.06
C ALA A 202 -1.57 -18.89 5.75
N ASN A 203 -2.86 -18.52 5.69
CA ASN A 203 -3.63 -18.62 4.45
C ASN A 203 -3.10 -17.68 3.37
N LEU A 204 -2.79 -16.42 3.71
CA LEU A 204 -2.20 -15.46 2.78
C LEU A 204 -0.86 -15.95 2.22
N LEU A 205 0.02 -16.49 3.07
CA LEU A 205 1.27 -17.10 2.64
C LEU A 205 1.04 -18.34 1.78
N ASN A 206 0.12 -19.23 2.16
CA ASN A 206 -0.15 -20.45 1.40
C ASN A 206 -0.69 -20.13 -0.01
N ILE A 207 -1.73 -19.30 -0.12
CA ILE A 207 -2.36 -18.96 -1.40
C ILE A 207 -1.39 -18.17 -2.28
N SER A 208 -0.60 -17.27 -1.71
CA SER A 208 0.43 -16.52 -2.44
C SER A 208 1.71 -17.33 -2.76
N ASN A 209 1.78 -18.62 -2.39
CA ASN A 209 2.99 -19.44 -2.48
C ASN A 209 4.21 -18.76 -1.83
N ASN A 210 4.02 -18.29 -0.60
CA ASN A 210 4.96 -17.57 0.26
C ASN A 210 5.47 -16.24 -0.32
N LYS A 211 4.71 -15.61 -1.22
CA LYS A 211 5.09 -14.33 -1.83
C LYS A 211 4.40 -13.13 -1.20
N SER A 212 3.40 -13.33 -0.34
CA SER A 212 2.62 -12.25 0.25
C SER A 212 3.49 -11.24 1.00
N LYS A 213 3.49 -10.00 0.51
CA LYS A 213 4.21 -8.88 1.13
C LYS A 213 3.47 -8.42 2.39
N ILE A 214 2.15 -8.45 2.36
CA ILE A 214 1.28 -8.07 3.47
C ILE A 214 1.46 -9.03 4.62
N ALA A 215 1.36 -10.34 4.34
CA ALA A 215 1.52 -11.34 5.38
C ALA A 215 2.90 -11.23 6.02
N LYS A 216 3.98 -11.06 5.23
CA LYS A 216 5.33 -10.87 5.78
C LYS A 216 5.46 -9.59 6.61
N PHE A 217 4.89 -8.48 6.16
CA PHE A 217 5.01 -7.21 6.86
C PHE A 217 4.19 -7.16 8.15
N PHE A 218 2.93 -7.58 8.10
CA PHE A 218 2.08 -7.66 9.28
C PHE A 218 2.57 -8.75 10.25
N TRP A 219 3.16 -9.85 9.76
CA TRP A 219 3.80 -10.84 10.61
C TRP A 219 4.98 -10.25 11.40
N ILE A 220 5.83 -9.42 10.78
CA ILE A 220 6.91 -8.71 11.50
C ILE A 220 6.34 -7.81 12.60
N TYR A 221 5.25 -7.09 12.31
CA TYR A 221 4.61 -6.22 13.29
C TYR A 221 3.95 -7.01 14.45
N VAL A 222 3.32 -8.16 14.14
CA VAL A 222 2.74 -9.06 15.15
C VAL A 222 3.84 -9.72 15.98
N ASP A 223 4.93 -10.19 15.37
CA ASP A 223 6.11 -10.71 16.06
C ASP A 223 6.68 -9.67 17.03
N GLU A 224 6.87 -8.41 16.59
CA GLU A 224 7.35 -7.30 17.44
C GLU A 224 6.42 -7.05 18.65
N LEU A 225 5.10 -7.16 18.49
CA LEU A 225 4.13 -7.06 19.60
C LEU A 225 4.16 -8.26 20.57
N LEU A 226 4.56 -9.44 20.08
CA LEU A 226 4.60 -10.70 20.84
C LEU A 226 5.94 -10.91 21.59
N ILE A 227 7.01 -10.20 21.24
CA ILE A 227 8.36 -10.33 21.86
C ILE A 227 8.40 -9.96 23.36
N GLY A 228 7.40 -9.27 23.89
CA GLY A 228 7.42 -8.80 25.28
C GLY A 228 6.99 -9.80 26.37
N ASN A 229 7.30 -11.10 26.25
CA ASN A 229 7.43 -12.05 27.36
C ASN A 229 8.01 -13.40 26.84
N LEU A 230 9.33 -13.44 26.74
CA LEU A 230 10.13 -14.62 26.41
C LEU A 230 10.27 -15.52 27.63
N GLU A 231 9.36 -16.47 27.84
CA GLU A 231 9.76 -17.74 28.50
C GLU A 231 9.08 -18.99 27.93
N SER A 232 8.06 -18.89 27.08
CA SER A 232 7.51 -20.10 26.44
C SER A 232 6.63 -19.78 25.23
N ASN A 233 7.20 -19.32 24.12
CA ASN A 233 6.42 -19.11 22.90
C ASN A 233 6.97 -19.88 21.68
N PRO A 234 6.27 -20.93 21.19
CA PRO A 234 6.69 -21.74 20.04
C PRO A 234 6.67 -20.99 18.68
N LEU A 235 6.34 -19.70 18.67
CA LEU A 235 6.37 -18.85 17.46
C LEU A 235 7.78 -18.50 16.97
N PHE A 236 8.84 -18.78 17.73
CA PHE A 236 10.22 -18.73 17.24
C PHE A 236 10.59 -19.88 16.27
N ALA A 237 9.61 -20.67 15.82
CA ALA A 237 9.79 -21.80 14.92
C ALA A 237 9.34 -21.55 13.48
N LEU A 238 9.41 -20.31 12.96
CA LEU A 238 9.35 -20.14 11.50
C LEU A 238 10.70 -20.55 10.88
N PRO A 239 10.70 -21.48 9.92
CA PRO A 239 11.93 -21.93 9.29
C PRO A 239 12.54 -20.78 8.49
N GLY A 240 13.83 -20.54 8.68
CA GLY A 240 14.59 -19.61 7.85
C GLY A 240 14.33 -19.89 6.38
N ILE A 241 13.84 -18.89 5.65
CA ILE A 241 13.53 -19.00 4.23
C ILE A 241 14.84 -19.31 3.48
N LYS A 242 15.07 -20.58 3.13
CA LYS A 242 16.09 -20.94 2.14
C LYS A 242 15.61 -20.45 0.77
N LEU A 243 16.14 -19.31 0.36
CA LEU A 243 16.09 -18.85 -1.02
C LEU A 243 16.65 -19.97 -1.90
N ARG A 244 15.81 -20.56 -2.76
CA ARG A 244 16.26 -21.50 -3.79
C ARG A 244 17.16 -20.73 -4.76
N THR A 245 18.47 -20.86 -4.59
CA THR A 245 19.41 -20.65 -5.69
C THR A 245 19.24 -21.80 -6.67
N SER A 246 18.89 -21.44 -7.90
CA SER A 246 18.73 -22.39 -9.01
C SER A 246 20.07 -22.98 -9.45
N ASN A 247 20.00 -24.24 -9.91
CA ASN A 247 21.00 -25.01 -10.68
C ASN A 247 22.21 -25.49 -9.83
N ARG A 248 22.60 -26.77 -9.80
CA ARG A 248 22.83 -27.72 -10.90
C ARG A 248 22.98 -29.15 -10.34
N LEU A 249 22.77 -30.14 -11.21
CA LEU A 249 23.09 -31.58 -11.09
C LEU A 249 24.34 -31.90 -10.25
N VAL A 250 24.33 -33.02 -9.52
CA VAL A 250 25.16 -34.23 -9.77
C VAL A 250 24.76 -35.33 -8.78
N LEU A 251 24.44 -36.50 -9.34
CA LEU A 251 24.33 -37.81 -8.70
C LEU A 251 25.64 -38.19 -7.99
N THR A 252 25.58 -38.76 -6.79
CA THR A 252 26.25 -40.04 -6.48
C THR A 252 25.81 -40.58 -5.12
N GLN A 253 25.32 -41.83 -5.14
CA GLN A 253 25.38 -42.78 -4.02
C GLN A 253 26.85 -42.95 -3.60
N ILE A 254 27.15 -43.01 -2.30
CA ILE A 254 28.15 -43.93 -1.74
C ILE A 254 27.65 -44.41 -0.36
N GLU A 255 27.72 -45.72 -0.21
CA GLU A 255 27.39 -46.56 0.95
C GLU A 255 28.35 -46.36 2.15
N THR A 256 28.04 -47.12 3.21
CA THR A 256 28.89 -47.57 4.32
C THR A 256 28.88 -46.75 5.61
N GLY A 257 28.64 -47.45 6.73
CA GLY A 257 28.96 -46.90 8.05
C GLY A 257 28.17 -47.44 9.25
N THR A 258 28.02 -48.74 9.38
CA THR A 258 27.66 -49.42 10.64
C THR A 258 28.56 -48.99 11.80
N LEU A 259 27.99 -48.85 13.02
CA LEU A 259 28.46 -49.39 14.32
C LEU A 259 28.44 -48.42 15.54
N ILE A 260 27.78 -48.94 16.61
CA ILE A 260 28.10 -48.90 18.06
C ILE A 260 28.00 -47.53 18.75
N GLY A 261 27.45 -47.35 19.95
CA GLY A 261 27.04 -48.16 21.12
C GLY A 261 26.76 -47.12 22.24
N LYS A 262 26.22 -47.40 23.42
CA LYS A 262 25.88 -48.59 24.20
C LYS A 262 24.70 -48.16 25.09
#